data_AF-A0A9P8JPR2-F1
#
_entry.id   AF-A0A9P8JPR2-F1
#
_cell.length_a   1.000
_cell.length_b   1.000
_cell.length_c   1.000
_cell.angle_alpha   90.00
_cell.angle_beta   90.00
_cell.angle_gamma   90.00
#
_symmetry.space_group_name_H-M   'P 1'
#
loop_
_entity.id
_entity.type
_entity.pdbx_description
1 polymer ?
#
loop_
_entity_poly.entity_id
_entity_poly.type
_entity_poly.pdbx_seq_one_letter_code
_entity_poly.pdbx_strand_id
1 'polypeptide(L)'
;MKYTLPSLALASVASARVLNTRQSSCCFGINVSGDGVQGGSLGQLSDGQNRFGPNQSGATYCINDGKITDKSGRGCILTGPTTQFQCDQGASPTGGFSIAPSGQIEHNGDATFYACPVDDNGNYNIYTQPLDNMP
;
A
#
# COMPACT_ATOMS: atom_id res chain seq x y z
N MET A 1 21.73 -39.83 56.15
CA MET A 1 21.57 -38.44 55.69
C MET A 1 20.51 -38.44 54.60
N LYS A 2 19.35 -37.79 54.83
CA LYS A 2 18.25 -37.72 53.85
C LYS A 2 18.33 -36.36 53.16
N TYR A 3 18.61 -36.34 51.86
CA TYR A 3 18.63 -35.11 51.05
C TYR A 3 17.29 -34.97 50.34
N THR A 4 16.58 -33.87 50.61
CA THR A 4 15.35 -33.50 49.92
C THR A 4 15.70 -32.43 48.89
N LEU A 5 15.46 -32.70 47.61
CA LEU A 5 15.63 -31.73 46.52
C LEU A 5 14.34 -30.91 46.38
N PRO A 6 14.38 -29.57 46.44
CA PRO A 6 13.20 -28.77 46.14
C PRO A 6 13.00 -28.70 44.62
N SER A 7 11.81 -29.06 44.15
CA SER A 7 11.42 -28.88 42.76
C SER A 7 10.96 -27.44 42.56
N LEU A 8 11.67 -26.67 41.73
CA LEU A 8 11.25 -25.35 41.28
C LEU A 8 10.23 -25.51 40.14
N ALA A 9 8.99 -25.09 40.37
CA ALA A 9 7.98 -24.98 39.32
C ALA A 9 8.07 -23.59 38.65
N LEU A 10 8.27 -23.55 37.35
CA LEU A 10 8.14 -22.33 36.54
C LEU A 10 6.67 -22.11 36.20
N ALA A 11 6.09 -21.00 36.67
CA ALA A 11 4.79 -20.53 36.21
C ALA A 11 4.98 -19.62 34.98
N SER A 12 4.55 -20.07 33.81
CA SER A 12 4.45 -19.25 32.61
C SER A 12 3.13 -18.46 32.64
N VAL A 13 3.20 -17.16 32.89
CA VAL A 13 2.08 -16.24 32.68
C VAL A 13 2.03 -15.83 31.22
N ALA A 14 1.17 -16.50 30.44
CA ALA A 14 0.86 -16.09 29.07
C ALA A 14 -0.18 -14.96 29.10
N SER A 15 0.26 -13.71 28.99
CA SER A 15 -0.64 -12.57 28.78
C SER A 15 -1.06 -12.51 27.31
N ALA A 16 -2.26 -12.99 27.00
CA ALA A 16 -2.87 -12.79 25.69
C ALA A 16 -3.23 -11.30 25.53
N ARG A 17 -2.42 -10.55 24.77
CA ARG A 17 -2.81 -9.23 24.30
C ARG A 17 -3.82 -9.42 23.18
N VAL A 18 -5.10 -9.15 23.45
CA VAL A 18 -6.09 -8.98 22.40
C VAL A 18 -5.73 -7.70 21.65
N LEU A 19 -5.06 -7.85 20.50
CA LEU A 19 -4.95 -6.78 19.53
C LEU A 19 -6.34 -6.60 18.92
N ASN A 20 -7.12 -5.67 19.47
CA ASN A 20 -8.25 -5.12 18.73
C ASN A 20 -7.66 -4.45 17.49
N THR A 21 -7.66 -5.14 16.37
CA THR A 21 -7.47 -4.51 15.07
C THR A 21 -8.64 -3.55 14.91
N ARG A 22 -8.43 -2.27 15.22
CA ARG A 22 -9.37 -1.22 14.81
C ARG A 22 -9.28 -1.13 13.29
N GLN A 23 -9.89 -2.06 12.56
CA GLN A 23 -10.13 -1.95 11.13
C GLN A 23 -11.33 -1.02 10.92
N SER A 24 -11.24 0.22 11.41
CA SER A 24 -11.95 1.31 10.77
C SER A 24 -11.22 1.57 9.46
N SER A 25 -11.93 1.58 8.33
CA SER A 25 -11.35 1.95 7.04
C SER A 25 -10.61 3.28 7.19
N CYS A 26 -9.29 3.28 7.01
CA CYS A 26 -8.47 4.48 7.07
C CYS A 26 -8.40 5.06 5.67
N CYS A 27 -8.85 6.30 5.49
CA CYS A 27 -8.74 6.99 4.22
C CYS A 27 -7.59 7.99 4.22
N PHE A 28 -6.89 8.09 3.10
CA PHE A 28 -5.65 8.85 2.95
C PHE A 28 -5.49 9.36 1.50
N GLY A 29 -4.66 10.37 1.34
CA GLY A 29 -4.07 10.74 0.06
C GLY A 29 -2.67 10.16 -0.07
N ILE A 30 -2.16 10.05 -1.30
CA ILE A 30 -0.82 9.54 -1.58
C ILE A 30 0.00 10.70 -2.14
N ASN A 31 1.17 10.94 -1.53
CA ASN A 31 2.18 11.79 -2.14
C ASN A 31 3.32 10.91 -2.65
N VAL A 32 3.71 11.14 -3.89
CA VAL A 32 4.82 10.47 -4.56
C VAL A 32 6.07 11.32 -4.34
N SER A 33 7.16 10.65 -3.97
CA SER A 33 8.51 11.21 -3.89
C SER A 33 9.48 10.12 -4.30
N GLY A 34 10.56 10.50 -4.98
CA GLY A 34 11.60 9.57 -5.42
C GLY A 34 12.64 10.27 -6.26
N ASP A 35 13.62 9.52 -6.72
CA ASP A 35 14.69 10.04 -7.57
C ASP A 35 14.14 10.46 -8.94
N GLY A 36 14.66 11.56 -9.47
CA GLY A 36 14.35 12.02 -10.83
C GLY A 36 12.94 12.61 -11.03
N VAL A 37 12.13 12.75 -9.98
CA VAL A 37 10.79 13.35 -10.07
C VAL A 37 10.57 14.46 -9.04
N GLN A 38 9.88 15.53 -9.46
CA GLN A 38 9.40 16.55 -8.53
C GLN A 38 8.18 15.98 -7.78
N GLY A 39 8.35 15.67 -6.49
CA GLY A 39 7.30 15.05 -5.69
C GLY A 39 5.97 15.83 -5.67
N GLY A 40 4.87 15.13 -5.38
CA GLY A 40 3.53 15.68 -5.45
C GLY A 40 2.44 14.63 -5.23
N SER A 41 1.17 15.05 -5.28
CA SER A 41 0.06 14.15 -5.01
C SER A 41 -0.22 13.19 -6.17
N LEU A 42 -0.57 11.95 -5.85
CA LEU A 42 -1.10 10.98 -6.81
C LEU A 42 -2.57 11.31 -7.08
N GLY A 43 -2.85 11.70 -8.32
CA GLY A 43 -4.20 11.91 -8.81
C GLY A 43 -4.80 10.65 -9.40
N GLN A 44 -6.02 10.79 -9.92
CA GLN A 44 -6.75 9.72 -10.55
C GLN A 44 -7.58 10.27 -11.72
N LEU A 45 -7.53 9.59 -12.85
CA LEU A 45 -8.37 9.90 -14.01
C LEU A 45 -9.82 9.44 -13.78
N SER A 46 -10.74 9.93 -14.61
CA SER A 46 -12.17 9.63 -14.46
C SER A 46 -12.48 8.14 -14.61
N ASP A 47 -11.70 7.39 -15.39
CA ASP A 47 -11.83 5.94 -15.58
C ASP A 47 -11.27 5.10 -14.42
N GLY A 48 -10.47 5.70 -13.53
CA GLY A 48 -9.92 5.05 -12.34
C GLY A 48 -8.40 4.87 -12.35
N GLN A 49 -7.74 5.19 -13.47
CA GLN A 49 -6.29 5.10 -13.56
C GLN A 49 -5.62 6.11 -12.64
N ASN A 50 -4.68 5.64 -11.80
CA ASN A 50 -3.90 6.54 -10.97
C ASN A 50 -2.83 7.23 -11.83
N ARG A 51 -2.63 8.53 -11.60
CA ARG A 51 -1.66 9.31 -12.35
C ARG A 51 -0.89 10.26 -11.45
N PHE A 52 0.42 10.23 -11.58
CA PHE A 52 1.32 11.20 -10.97
C PHE A 52 1.83 12.19 -12.04
N GLY A 53 2.16 13.41 -11.66
CA GLY A 53 2.65 14.44 -12.57
C GLY A 53 2.11 15.83 -12.28
N PRO A 54 2.35 16.80 -13.17
CA PRO A 54 1.83 18.15 -13.00
C PRO A 54 0.30 18.17 -13.07
N ASN A 55 -0.31 19.11 -12.36
CA ASN A 55 -1.76 19.36 -12.36
C ASN A 55 -2.64 18.20 -11.85
N GLN A 56 -2.07 17.21 -11.18
CA GLN A 56 -2.85 16.13 -10.56
C GLN A 56 -3.55 16.64 -9.30
N SER A 57 -4.87 16.54 -9.25
CA SER A 57 -5.63 16.72 -8.00
C SER A 57 -5.49 15.44 -7.18
N GLY A 58 -4.97 15.54 -5.96
CA GLY A 58 -4.77 14.38 -5.09
C GLY A 58 -6.06 13.57 -4.89
N ALA A 59 -5.99 12.28 -5.22
CA ALA A 59 -7.09 11.35 -5.02
C ALA A 59 -7.17 10.90 -3.55
N THR A 60 -8.34 10.38 -3.17
CA THR A 60 -8.56 9.80 -1.85
C THR A 60 -8.75 8.30 -1.98
N TYR A 61 -7.99 7.58 -1.17
CA TYR A 61 -8.00 6.13 -1.08
C TYR A 61 -8.42 5.72 0.31
N CYS A 62 -8.98 4.53 0.46
CA CYS A 62 -9.27 3.93 1.75
C CYS A 62 -8.71 2.51 1.76
N ILE A 63 -8.07 2.11 2.86
CA ILE A 63 -7.57 0.75 3.04
C ILE A 63 -8.42 0.01 4.08
N ASN A 64 -8.78 -1.22 3.74
CA ASN A 64 -9.41 -2.16 4.65
C ASN A 64 -8.93 -3.57 4.33
N ASP A 65 -8.50 -4.31 5.35
CA ASP A 65 -8.04 -5.71 5.22
C ASP A 65 -7.05 -5.95 4.06
N GLY A 66 -6.04 -5.07 3.98
CA GLY A 66 -4.98 -5.13 2.99
C GLY A 66 -5.41 -4.86 1.54
N LYS A 67 -6.61 -4.32 1.34
CA LYS A 67 -7.19 -3.94 0.05
C LYS A 67 -7.45 -2.45 0.02
N ILE A 68 -7.10 -1.80 -1.08
CA ILE A 68 -7.31 -0.37 -1.28
C ILE A 68 -8.52 -0.18 -2.21
N THR A 69 -9.38 0.79 -1.88
CA THR A 69 -10.41 1.33 -2.78
C THR A 69 -10.23 2.83 -2.92
N ASP A 70 -10.70 3.42 -4.00
CA ASP A 70 -10.80 4.88 -4.09
C ASP A 70 -12.07 5.42 -3.40
N LYS A 71 -12.24 6.74 -3.41
CA LYS A 71 -13.41 7.44 -2.82
C LYS A 71 -14.74 7.04 -3.47
N SER A 72 -14.73 6.60 -4.72
CA SER A 72 -15.91 6.13 -5.44
C SER A 72 -16.22 4.65 -5.17
N GLY A 73 -15.40 3.99 -4.35
CA GLY A 73 -15.52 2.58 -4.03
C GLY A 73 -14.97 1.64 -5.10
N ARG A 74 -14.22 2.15 -6.09
CA ARG A 74 -13.56 1.29 -7.08
C ARG A 74 -12.39 0.56 -6.43
N GLY A 75 -12.28 -0.74 -6.67
CA GLY A 75 -11.18 -1.54 -6.15
C GLY A 75 -9.87 -1.19 -6.84
N CYS A 76 -8.84 -0.89 -6.06
CA CYS A 76 -7.50 -0.69 -6.59
C CYS A 76 -6.82 -2.04 -6.82
N ILE A 77 -6.27 -2.21 -8.01
CA ILE A 77 -5.65 -3.42 -8.50
C ILE A 77 -4.19 -3.17 -8.87
N LEU A 78 -3.46 -4.28 -8.96
CA LEU A 78 -2.24 -4.37 -9.74
C LEU A 78 -2.58 -5.10 -11.04
N THR A 79 -2.50 -4.41 -12.18
CA THR A 79 -2.83 -5.01 -13.47
C THR A 79 -1.89 -6.17 -13.80
N GLY A 80 -2.41 -7.21 -14.45
CA GLY A 80 -1.53 -8.16 -15.15
C GLY A 80 -1.20 -7.64 -16.54
N PRO A 81 0.02 -7.84 -17.10
CA PRO A 81 1.25 -8.40 -16.52
C PRO A 81 2.20 -7.36 -15.88
N THR A 82 1.88 -6.07 -15.98
CA THR A 82 2.81 -4.96 -15.68
C THR A 82 2.79 -4.50 -14.23
N THR A 83 1.82 -4.98 -13.43
CA THR A 83 1.63 -4.62 -12.02
C THR A 83 1.37 -3.13 -11.79
N GLN A 84 0.67 -2.48 -12.73
CA GLN A 84 0.29 -1.08 -12.61
C GLN A 84 -0.73 -0.89 -11.49
N PHE A 85 -0.50 0.07 -10.60
CA PHE A 85 -1.41 0.43 -9.52
C PHE A 85 -2.50 1.39 -10.00
N GLN A 86 -3.73 0.92 -10.11
CA GLN A 86 -4.90 1.70 -10.59
C GLN A 86 -6.20 1.21 -9.97
N CYS A 87 -7.26 2.03 -9.95
CA CYS A 87 -8.55 1.67 -9.36
C CYS A 87 -9.67 1.69 -10.39
N ASP A 88 -9.59 0.76 -11.33
CA ASP A 88 -10.48 0.67 -12.49
C ASP A 88 -11.94 0.43 -12.08
N GLN A 89 -12.87 0.95 -12.89
CA GLN A 89 -14.29 0.76 -12.65
C GLN A 89 -14.67 -0.73 -12.66
N GLY A 90 -15.33 -1.17 -11.58
CA GLY A 90 -15.80 -2.55 -11.43
C GLY A 90 -14.72 -3.55 -11.00
N ALA A 91 -13.48 -3.11 -10.78
CA ALA A 91 -12.40 -3.99 -10.37
C ALA A 91 -12.58 -4.49 -8.92
N SER A 92 -12.26 -5.77 -8.70
CA SER A 92 -12.11 -6.33 -7.36
C SER A 92 -10.73 -5.97 -6.83
N PRO A 93 -10.60 -5.36 -5.64
CA PRO A 93 -9.32 -4.84 -5.19
C PRO A 93 -8.30 -5.96 -4.93
N THR A 94 -7.07 -5.73 -5.40
CA THR A 94 -5.92 -6.60 -5.10
C THR A 94 -5.60 -6.47 -3.61
N GLY A 95 -5.34 -7.62 -2.97
CA GLY A 95 -4.88 -7.68 -1.58
C GLY A 95 -3.36 -7.58 -1.47
N GLY A 96 -2.85 -7.49 -0.25
CA GLY A 96 -1.40 -7.45 0.02
C GLY A 96 -0.86 -6.04 0.26
N PHE A 97 -1.72 -5.02 0.26
CA PHE A 97 -1.32 -3.66 0.63
C PHE A 97 -1.25 -3.46 2.14
N SER A 98 -0.33 -2.63 2.61
CA SER A 98 -0.25 -2.15 3.98
C SER A 98 0.22 -0.71 4.02
N ILE A 99 -0.04 -0.04 5.15
CA ILE A 99 0.59 1.26 5.47
C ILE A 99 1.63 0.98 6.54
N ALA A 100 2.90 1.19 6.19
CA ALA A 100 4.02 1.05 7.11
C ALA A 100 3.92 2.07 8.27
N PRO A 101 4.57 1.84 9.42
CA PRO A 101 4.65 2.85 10.48
C PRO A 101 5.27 4.19 10.04
N SER A 102 6.04 4.18 8.95
CA SER A 102 6.60 5.37 8.31
C SER A 102 5.59 6.18 7.50
N GLY A 103 4.39 5.65 7.26
CA GLY A 103 3.36 6.24 6.41
C GLY A 103 3.49 5.85 4.92
N GLN A 104 4.49 5.06 4.56
CA GLN A 104 4.65 4.54 3.20
C GLN A 104 3.63 3.43 2.91
N ILE A 105 3.19 3.37 1.66
CA ILE A 105 2.40 2.24 1.17
C ILE A 105 3.38 1.12 0.86
N GLU A 106 3.02 -0.09 1.25
CA GLU A 106 3.74 -1.31 0.92
C GLU A 106 2.80 -2.25 0.16
N HIS A 107 3.37 -3.07 -0.71
CA HIS A 107 2.71 -4.24 -1.26
C HIS A 107 3.57 -5.48 -0.96
N ASN A 108 3.01 -6.45 -0.25
CA ASN A 108 3.71 -7.64 0.24
C ASN A 108 5.01 -7.33 1.02
N GLY A 109 5.03 -6.21 1.76
CA GLY A 109 6.17 -5.77 2.57
C GLY A 109 7.25 -5.00 1.81
N ASP A 110 7.06 -4.71 0.52
CA ASP A 110 7.94 -3.83 -0.25
C ASP A 110 7.29 -2.46 -0.46
N ALA A 111 8.00 -1.39 -0.11
CA ALA A 111 7.58 0.00 -0.28
C ALA A 111 8.07 0.60 -1.61
N THR A 112 8.78 -0.18 -2.44
CA THR A 112 9.34 0.29 -3.71
C THR A 112 8.27 0.29 -4.78
N PHE A 113 8.05 1.48 -5.36
CA PHE A 113 7.21 1.67 -6.53
C PHE A 113 8.01 2.35 -7.64
N TYR A 114 7.65 2.03 -8.87
CA TYR A 114 8.31 2.54 -10.08
C TYR A 114 7.37 3.47 -10.82
N ALA A 115 7.90 4.55 -11.38
CA ALA A 115 7.12 5.52 -12.16
C ALA A 115 7.60 5.49 -13.63
N CYS A 116 6.69 5.24 -14.58
CA CYS A 116 7.01 5.37 -16.01
C CYS A 116 6.27 6.53 -16.65
N PRO A 117 6.95 7.34 -17.46
CA PRO A 117 6.30 8.33 -18.30
C PRO A 117 5.20 7.70 -19.16
N VAL A 118 4.08 8.39 -19.29
CA VAL A 118 2.97 7.99 -20.17
C VAL A 118 2.78 8.95 -21.35
N ASP A 119 3.37 10.14 -21.23
CA ASP A 119 3.35 11.21 -22.20
C ASP A 119 4.55 12.14 -21.98
N ASP A 120 4.74 13.10 -22.89
CA ASP A 120 5.82 14.08 -22.86
C ASP A 120 5.54 15.27 -21.90
N ASN A 121 4.43 15.24 -21.15
CA ASN A 121 4.02 16.30 -20.24
C ASN A 121 4.42 16.02 -18.79
N GLY A 122 5.25 15.00 -18.55
CA GLY A 122 5.68 14.62 -17.20
C GLY A 122 4.59 13.94 -16.39
N ASN A 123 3.67 13.22 -17.05
CA ASN A 123 2.71 12.35 -16.38
C ASN A 123 3.26 10.92 -16.30
N TYR A 124 3.00 10.24 -15.17
CA TYR A 124 3.57 8.94 -14.87
C TYR A 124 2.52 7.97 -14.32
N ASN A 125 2.54 6.75 -14.84
CA ASN A 125 1.87 5.61 -14.22
C ASN A 125 2.78 5.00 -13.15
N ILE A 126 2.17 4.37 -12.13
CA ILE A 126 2.88 3.79 -10.97
C ILE A 126 2.76 2.26 -11.00
N TYR A 127 3.85 1.57 -10.69
CA TYR A 127 3.97 0.10 -10.78
C TYR A 127 4.66 -0.48 -9.54
N THR A 128 4.34 -1.72 -9.17
CA THR A 128 5.04 -2.45 -8.08
C THR A 128 6.24 -3.25 -8.57
N GLN A 129 6.45 -3.33 -9.88
CA GLN A 129 7.59 -4.00 -10.50
C GLN A 129 8.16 -3.10 -11.60
N PRO A 130 9.47 -3.20 -11.87
CA PRO A 130 10.05 -2.53 -13.02
C PRO A 130 9.45 -3.11 -14.31
N LEU A 131 9.25 -2.25 -15.31
CA LEU A 131 8.87 -2.68 -16.65
C LEU A 131 10.13 -2.96 -17.49
N ASP A 132 10.04 -3.96 -18.37
CA ASP A 132 11.09 -4.21 -19.35
C ASP A 132 11.33 -2.95 -20.19
N ASN A 133 12.60 -2.49 -20.23
CA ASN A 133 13.03 -1.23 -20.86
C ASN A 133 12.55 0.06 -20.18
N MET A 134 12.37 0.06 -18.86
CA MET A 134 12.41 1.33 -18.12
C MET A 134 13.73 2.06 -18.42
N PRO A 135 13.69 3.36 -18.81
CA PRO A 135 14.88 4.16 -19.07
C PRO A 135 15.74 4.39 -17.82
#